data_AF-A0A7S1RBB3-F1
#
_entry.id   AF-A0A7S1RBB3-F1
#
_cell.length_a   1.000
_cell.length_b   1.000
_cell.length_c   1.000
_cell.angle_alpha   90.00
_cell.angle_beta   90.00
_cell.angle_gamma   90.00
#
_symmetry.space_group_name_H-M   'P 1'
#
loop_
_entity.id
_entity.type
_entity.pdbx_description
1 polymer ?
#
loop_
_entity_poly.entity_id
_entity_poly.type
_entity_poly.pdbx_seq_one_letter_code
_entity_poly.pdbx_strand_id
1 'polypeptide(L)'
;GDPIEVGAFKRIYNSIPRDHSLLVTTSKTNLGHLEGGAGMAGFIKCCLQVMRAEGSPNLHLREQNPHLDSDGFPAQFITEPLICKYDSAYSGVSSFGFGGTNAHAMAYGKNTTTSRGAGQRDYRKVMRDRIATAPPPDIAMLGDDPEDWESNGMPIDEDKIGKMYQVEVLEGGKTIWREVVGTPPQKRGERFYLSGSFNAWGMEPMEADLDIPNLHAAEVTVGNMGEELFYIVCDEDPNMVYFPTQPRCNRKTVPIAGPEDVGGDPEDSSWCIMAQPGSRYRVEFYLAETSVSVMWIRCREAISS
;
A
#
# COMPACT_ATOMS: atom_id res chain seq x y z
N GLY A 1 -25.73 12.08 -33.73
CA GLY A 1 -24.39 12.35 -33.21
C GLY A 1 -23.51 11.12 -33.34
N ASP A 2 -23.93 10.02 -32.71
CA ASP A 2 -23.09 8.84 -32.49
C ASP A 2 -22.45 8.24 -33.77
N PRO A 3 -23.16 8.07 -34.91
CA PRO A 3 -22.50 7.57 -36.12
C PRO A 3 -21.38 8.49 -36.65
N ILE A 4 -21.53 9.81 -36.47
CA ILE A 4 -20.53 10.80 -36.89
C ILE A 4 -19.30 10.71 -35.99
N GLU A 5 -19.51 10.62 -34.67
CA GLU A 5 -18.44 10.51 -33.68
C GLU A 5 -17.66 9.21 -33.85
N VAL A 6 -18.36 8.07 -33.94
CA VAL A 6 -17.72 6.76 -34.13
C VAL A 6 -17.04 6.67 -35.49
N GLY A 7 -17.64 7.22 -36.55
CA GLY A 7 -17.01 7.30 -37.85
C GLY A 7 -15.72 8.13 -37.84
N ALA A 8 -15.66 9.20 -37.04
CA ALA A 8 -14.43 9.98 -36.85
C ALA A 8 -13.36 9.16 -36.12
N PHE A 9 -13.73 8.44 -35.05
CA PHE A 9 -12.79 7.56 -34.35
C PHE A 9 -12.27 6.43 -35.23
N LYS A 10 -13.14 5.78 -35.99
CA LYS A 10 -12.77 4.73 -36.94
C LYS A 10 -11.71 5.24 -37.93
N ARG A 11 -11.92 6.41 -38.54
CA ARG A 11 -10.95 6.98 -39.49
C ARG A 11 -9.54 7.17 -38.89
N ILE A 12 -9.44 7.49 -37.60
CA ILE A 12 -8.16 7.74 -36.93
C ILE A 12 -7.54 6.44 -36.42
N TYR A 13 -8.34 5.60 -35.76
CA TYR A 13 -7.83 4.47 -34.98
C TYR A 13 -7.82 3.15 -35.74
N ASN A 14 -8.49 3.03 -36.88
CA ASN A 14 -8.57 1.77 -37.63
C ASN A 14 -7.24 1.36 -38.29
N SER A 15 -6.36 2.33 -38.59
CA SER A 15 -5.04 2.07 -39.17
C SER A 15 -3.95 1.83 -38.12
N ILE A 16 -4.27 1.97 -36.84
CA ILE A 16 -3.29 1.84 -35.75
C ILE A 16 -3.34 0.39 -35.24
N PRO A 17 -2.23 -0.37 -35.29
CA PRO A 17 -2.18 -1.73 -34.74
C PRO A 17 -2.46 -1.72 -33.23
N ARG A 18 -3.27 -2.68 -32.75
CA ARG A 18 -3.66 -2.80 -31.34
C ARG A 18 -3.87 -4.27 -30.98
N ASP A 19 -3.38 -4.67 -29.82
CA ASP A 19 -3.58 -6.04 -29.30
C ASP A 19 -4.98 -6.26 -28.72
N HIS A 20 -5.68 -5.16 -28.38
CA HIS A 20 -6.99 -5.17 -27.76
C HIS A 20 -7.94 -4.15 -28.39
N SER A 21 -9.22 -4.46 -28.41
CA SER A 21 -10.27 -3.57 -28.88
C SER A 21 -10.36 -2.29 -28.04
N LEU A 22 -10.65 -1.17 -28.70
CA LEU A 22 -10.89 0.12 -28.04
C LEU A 22 -12.20 0.07 -27.26
N LEU A 23 -12.14 0.28 -25.95
CA LEU A 23 -13.35 0.37 -25.13
C LEU A 23 -14.02 1.73 -25.34
N VAL A 24 -15.29 1.73 -25.75
CA VAL A 24 -16.08 2.94 -25.98
C VAL A 24 -17.20 3.02 -24.95
N THR A 25 -17.18 4.09 -24.16
CA THR A 25 -18.18 4.35 -23.12
C THR A 25 -18.48 5.85 -22.99
N THR A 26 -19.65 6.18 -22.45
CA THR A 26 -20.04 7.56 -22.13
C THR A 26 -20.54 7.65 -20.70
N SER A 27 -20.25 8.76 -20.02
CA SER A 27 -20.83 9.06 -18.69
C SER A 27 -22.29 9.51 -18.78
N LYS A 28 -22.73 9.95 -19.97
CA LYS A 28 -24.07 10.54 -20.16
C LYS A 28 -25.19 9.53 -19.97
N THR A 29 -24.93 8.25 -20.21
CA THR A 29 -25.91 7.19 -19.93
C THR A 29 -26.10 6.95 -18.44
N ASN A 30 -25.14 7.36 -17.60
CA ASN A 30 -25.23 7.25 -16.13
C ASN A 30 -25.78 8.51 -15.46
N LEU A 31 -25.36 9.70 -15.94
CA LEU A 31 -25.58 10.97 -15.25
C LEU A 31 -26.42 11.98 -16.05
N GLY A 32 -26.84 11.61 -17.27
CA GLY A 32 -27.41 12.56 -18.22
C GLY A 32 -26.36 13.51 -18.80
N HIS A 33 -26.82 14.49 -19.58
CA HIS A 33 -25.93 15.49 -20.16
C HIS A 33 -25.79 16.69 -19.22
N LEU A 34 -24.69 16.75 -18.48
CA LEU A 34 -24.40 17.81 -17.50
C LEU A 34 -23.97 19.15 -18.11
N GLU A 35 -24.32 19.43 -19.36
CA GLU A 35 -23.95 20.65 -20.11
C GLU A 35 -22.46 21.02 -19.93
N GLY A 36 -22.16 22.15 -19.28
CA GLY A 36 -20.79 22.61 -19.01
C GLY A 36 -19.95 21.61 -18.20
N GLY A 37 -20.58 20.74 -17.41
CA GLY A 37 -19.92 19.68 -16.66
C GLY A 37 -19.67 18.38 -17.44
N ALA A 38 -20.20 18.25 -18.67
CA ALA A 38 -20.17 16.98 -19.40
C ALA A 38 -18.75 16.50 -19.73
N GLY A 39 -17.86 17.41 -20.10
CA GLY A 39 -16.46 17.10 -20.38
C GLY A 39 -15.72 16.59 -19.14
N MET A 40 -15.87 17.31 -18.01
CA MET A 40 -15.23 16.93 -16.74
C MET A 40 -15.76 15.60 -16.20
N ALA A 41 -17.08 15.37 -16.27
CA ALA A 41 -17.66 14.09 -15.85
C ALA A 41 -17.13 12.90 -16.68
N GLY A 42 -16.96 13.10 -18.01
CA GLY A 42 -16.32 12.10 -18.87
C GLY A 42 -14.83 11.90 -18.54
N PHE A 43 -14.10 12.98 -18.23
CA PHE A 43 -12.69 12.91 -17.87
C PHE A 43 -12.46 12.19 -16.53
N ILE A 44 -13.27 12.49 -15.51
CA ILE A 44 -13.24 11.79 -14.22
C ILE A 44 -13.51 10.30 -14.42
N LYS A 45 -14.50 9.93 -15.26
CA LYS A 45 -14.77 8.53 -15.62
C LYS A 45 -13.52 7.89 -16.23
N CYS A 46 -12.85 8.55 -17.19
CA CYS A 46 -11.59 8.05 -17.77
C CYS A 46 -10.51 7.80 -16.70
N CYS A 47 -10.28 8.76 -15.79
CA CYS A 47 -9.31 8.61 -14.70
C CYS A 47 -9.64 7.40 -13.82
N LEU A 48 -10.91 7.25 -13.42
CA LEU A 48 -11.36 6.14 -12.58
C LEU A 48 -11.21 4.78 -13.28
N GLN A 49 -11.49 4.70 -14.58
CA GLN A 49 -11.34 3.47 -15.36
C GLN A 49 -9.88 3.02 -15.43
N VAL A 50 -8.95 3.96 -15.66
CA VAL A 50 -7.50 3.68 -15.65
C VAL A 50 -7.02 3.30 -14.25
N MET A 51 -7.43 4.05 -13.23
CA MET A 51 -7.07 3.80 -11.83
C MET A 51 -7.56 2.46 -11.31
N ARG A 52 -8.65 1.91 -11.86
CA ARG A 52 -9.23 0.63 -11.42
C ARG A 52 -8.97 -0.53 -12.37
N ALA A 53 -8.43 -0.27 -13.55
CA ALA A 53 -8.33 -1.21 -14.66
C ALA A 53 -9.68 -1.88 -14.98
N GLU A 54 -10.72 -1.06 -15.14
CA GLU A 54 -12.08 -1.56 -15.38
C GLU A 54 -12.84 -0.66 -16.37
N GLY A 55 -13.45 -1.28 -17.38
CA GLY A 55 -14.37 -0.68 -18.32
C GLY A 55 -15.74 -0.46 -17.68
N SER A 56 -16.25 0.78 -17.69
CA SER A 56 -17.57 1.10 -17.15
C SER A 56 -18.66 0.95 -18.20
N PRO A 57 -19.76 0.23 -17.91
CA PRO A 57 -20.80 -0.07 -18.89
C PRO A 57 -21.55 1.17 -19.38
N ASN A 58 -22.00 1.12 -20.63
CA ASN A 58 -23.02 2.02 -21.16
C ASN A 58 -24.39 1.51 -20.76
N LEU A 59 -25.13 2.34 -20.01
CA LEU A 59 -26.52 2.00 -19.70
C LEU A 59 -27.40 2.21 -20.94
N HIS A 60 -28.52 1.48 -20.99
CA HIS A 60 -29.55 1.58 -22.04
C HIS A 60 -29.13 1.10 -23.45
N LEU A 61 -27.90 0.61 -23.63
CA LEU A 61 -27.46 0.01 -24.87
C LEU A 61 -28.00 -1.44 -24.98
N ARG A 62 -29.13 -1.59 -25.67
CA ARG A 62 -29.78 -2.90 -25.93
C ARG A 62 -29.53 -3.41 -27.34
N GLU A 63 -29.58 -2.51 -28.30
CA GLU A 63 -29.36 -2.76 -29.71
C GLU A 63 -28.45 -1.66 -30.24
N GLN A 64 -27.51 -2.03 -31.10
CA GLN A 64 -26.57 -1.08 -31.69
C GLN A 64 -27.29 -0.23 -32.75
N ASN A 65 -26.93 1.04 -32.84
CA ASN A 65 -27.47 1.92 -33.87
C ASN A 65 -27.17 1.37 -35.28
N PRO A 66 -28.19 1.10 -36.13
CA PRO A 66 -27.98 0.50 -37.45
C PRO A 66 -27.19 1.39 -38.42
N HIS A 67 -27.08 2.69 -38.13
CA HIS A 67 -26.28 3.63 -38.91
C HIS A 67 -24.81 3.69 -38.49
N LEU A 68 -24.42 2.95 -37.45
CA LEU A 68 -23.06 2.94 -36.92
C LEU A 68 -22.25 1.84 -37.63
N ASP A 69 -21.34 2.26 -38.50
CA ASP A 69 -20.45 1.36 -39.25
C ASP A 69 -19.32 0.81 -38.35
N SER A 70 -19.64 -0.22 -37.57
CA SER A 70 -18.66 -0.92 -36.71
C SER A 70 -17.84 -1.98 -37.43
N ASP A 71 -18.19 -2.34 -38.67
CA ASP A 71 -17.52 -3.45 -39.36
C ASP A 71 -16.04 -3.13 -39.59
N GLY A 72 -15.18 -4.05 -39.14
CA GLY A 72 -13.73 -3.92 -39.21
C GLY A 72 -13.13 -2.89 -38.26
N PHE A 73 -13.92 -2.17 -37.46
CA PHE A 73 -13.39 -1.26 -36.44
C PHE A 73 -13.22 -2.02 -35.12
N PRO A 74 -12.00 -2.24 -34.60
CA PRO A 74 -11.77 -2.96 -33.35
C PRO A 74 -12.14 -2.10 -32.14
N ALA A 75 -13.42 -1.77 -31.99
CA ALA A 75 -13.99 -1.03 -30.88
C ALA A 75 -15.14 -1.82 -30.24
N GLN A 76 -15.21 -1.77 -28.92
CA GLN A 76 -16.19 -2.50 -28.13
C GLN A 76 -17.03 -1.51 -27.31
N PHE A 77 -18.32 -1.51 -27.56
CA PHE A 77 -19.30 -0.79 -26.76
C PHE A 77 -19.71 -1.69 -25.59
N ILE A 78 -19.17 -1.41 -24.41
CA ILE A 78 -19.36 -2.27 -23.24
C ILE A 78 -20.74 -2.03 -22.60
N THR A 79 -21.48 -3.10 -22.36
CA THR A 79 -22.80 -3.10 -21.67
C THR A 79 -22.70 -3.64 -20.24
N GLU A 80 -21.59 -4.29 -19.91
CA GLU A 80 -21.26 -4.84 -18.60
C GLU A 80 -19.89 -4.34 -18.14
N PRO A 81 -19.61 -4.34 -16.82
CA PRO A 81 -18.28 -4.03 -16.30
C PRO A 81 -17.23 -4.97 -16.90
N LEU A 82 -16.24 -4.42 -17.60
CA LEU A 82 -15.20 -5.21 -18.24
C LEU A 82 -13.89 -5.08 -17.48
N ILE A 83 -13.47 -6.15 -16.80
CA ILE A 83 -12.19 -6.19 -16.10
C ILE A 83 -11.06 -6.17 -17.14
N CYS A 84 -10.18 -5.19 -17.02
CA CYS A 84 -9.03 -5.06 -17.89
C CYS A 84 -7.75 -5.44 -17.13
N LYS A 85 -6.88 -6.25 -17.74
CA LYS A 85 -5.62 -6.69 -17.12
C LYS A 85 -4.44 -5.86 -17.63
N TYR A 86 -4.39 -4.58 -17.25
CA TYR A 86 -3.28 -3.69 -17.58
C TYR A 86 -2.77 -2.94 -16.34
N ASP A 87 -1.47 -2.65 -16.31
CA ASP A 87 -0.86 -1.84 -15.24
C ASP A 87 -1.01 -0.35 -15.44
N SER A 88 -1.03 0.06 -16.70
CA SER A 88 -1.23 1.42 -17.15
C SER A 88 -2.01 1.42 -18.45
N ALA A 89 -2.74 2.50 -18.69
CA ALA A 89 -3.51 2.67 -19.91
C ALA A 89 -3.65 4.14 -20.25
N TYR A 90 -3.87 4.39 -21.53
CA TYR A 90 -4.39 5.66 -22.02
C TYR A 90 -5.92 5.59 -22.04
N SER A 91 -6.59 6.64 -21.56
CA SER A 91 -8.03 6.83 -21.72
C SER A 91 -8.29 8.24 -22.22
N GLY A 92 -9.19 8.37 -23.19
CA GLY A 92 -9.51 9.64 -23.84
C GLY A 92 -10.96 10.05 -23.60
N VAL A 93 -11.20 11.36 -23.52
CA VAL A 93 -12.54 11.95 -23.48
C VAL A 93 -12.69 12.94 -24.64
N SER A 94 -13.82 12.86 -25.34
CA SER A 94 -14.24 13.84 -26.32
C SER A 94 -15.43 14.64 -25.80
N SER A 95 -15.45 15.94 -26.09
CA SER A 95 -16.58 16.82 -25.80
C SER A 95 -16.79 17.80 -26.95
N PHE A 96 -18.00 17.84 -27.47
CA PHE A 96 -18.37 18.63 -28.64
C PHE A 96 -19.50 19.59 -28.24
N GLY A 97 -19.21 20.89 -28.26
CA GLY A 97 -20.18 21.92 -27.93
C GLY A 97 -21.13 22.17 -29.09
N PHE A 98 -22.40 22.47 -28.80
CA PHE A 98 -23.40 22.78 -29.83
C PHE A 98 -23.00 23.97 -30.72
N GLY A 99 -22.22 24.92 -30.20
CA GLY A 99 -21.66 26.04 -30.96
C GLY A 99 -20.52 25.67 -31.93
N GLY A 100 -20.13 24.39 -32.02
CA GLY A 100 -19.12 23.89 -32.95
C GLY A 100 -17.69 23.78 -32.39
N THR A 101 -17.44 24.27 -31.17
CA THR A 101 -16.14 24.11 -30.49
C THR A 101 -15.98 22.69 -29.98
N ASN A 102 -14.90 22.03 -30.37
CA ASN A 102 -14.60 20.64 -30.05
C ASN A 102 -13.35 20.54 -29.17
N ALA A 103 -13.36 19.63 -28.20
CA ALA A 103 -12.21 19.32 -27.37
C ALA A 103 -12.02 17.81 -27.25
N HIS A 104 -10.77 17.37 -27.26
CA HIS A 104 -10.37 15.98 -26.97
C HIS A 104 -9.18 16.01 -26.01
N ALA A 105 -9.24 15.20 -24.96
CA ALA A 105 -8.17 15.08 -23.99
C ALA A 105 -7.86 13.60 -23.75
N MET A 106 -6.57 13.31 -23.55
CA MET A 106 -6.10 11.98 -23.19
C MET A 106 -5.40 12.03 -21.83
N ALA A 107 -5.64 11.02 -21.01
CA ALA A 107 -4.93 10.79 -19.78
C ALA A 107 -4.16 9.47 -19.90
N TYR A 108 -2.90 9.50 -19.47
CA TYR A 108 -2.14 8.29 -19.15
C TYR A 108 -2.15 8.12 -17.64
N GLY A 109 -2.37 6.89 -17.18
CA GLY A 109 -2.32 6.60 -15.75
C GLY A 109 -1.97 5.15 -15.47
N LYS A 110 -1.70 4.87 -14.19
CA LYS A 110 -1.46 3.52 -13.67
C LYS A 110 -2.68 3.07 -12.86
N ASN A 111 -2.94 1.76 -12.82
CA ASN A 111 -4.00 1.15 -12.01
C ASN A 111 -3.73 1.29 -10.50
N THR A 112 -3.91 2.43 -9.86
CA THR A 112 -3.55 2.59 -8.43
C THR A 112 -4.52 1.94 -7.44
N THR A 113 -5.69 1.48 -7.87
CA THR A 113 -6.81 1.14 -6.98
C THR A 113 -7.04 -0.35 -6.85
N THR A 114 -6.78 -1.15 -7.89
CA THR A 114 -7.10 -2.59 -7.86
C THR A 114 -5.84 -3.45 -7.94
N SER A 115 -5.95 -4.65 -7.37
CA SER A 115 -4.98 -5.75 -7.46
C SER A 115 -4.79 -6.30 -8.88
N ARG A 116 -5.60 -5.83 -9.84
CA ARG A 116 -5.84 -6.48 -11.14
C ARG A 116 -4.88 -6.03 -12.25
N GLY A 117 -3.85 -5.24 -11.92
CA GLY A 117 -2.78 -4.87 -12.85
C GLY A 117 -2.03 -6.09 -13.38
N ALA A 118 -1.44 -5.98 -14.58
CA ALA A 118 -0.63 -7.03 -15.19
C ALA A 118 0.72 -7.27 -14.46
N GLY A 119 1.09 -6.35 -13.58
CA GLY A 119 2.32 -6.32 -12.83
C GLY A 119 2.10 -6.78 -11.40
N GLN A 120 3.10 -7.49 -10.89
CA GLN A 120 3.16 -7.96 -9.52
C GLN A 120 3.22 -6.73 -8.58
N ARG A 121 2.06 -6.26 -8.11
CA ARG A 121 1.97 -5.08 -7.26
C ARG A 121 2.23 -5.42 -5.81
N ASP A 122 3.16 -4.68 -5.21
CA ASP A 122 3.44 -4.73 -3.79
C ASP A 122 2.35 -3.97 -3.01
N TYR A 123 1.38 -4.72 -2.49
CA TYR A 123 0.28 -4.19 -1.67
C TYR A 123 0.76 -3.41 -0.44
N ARG A 124 1.96 -3.70 0.06
CA ARG A 124 2.55 -2.95 1.18
C ARG A 124 2.92 -1.54 0.79
N LYS A 125 3.35 -1.33 -0.46
CA LYS A 125 3.66 0.00 -0.99
C LYS A 125 2.40 0.86 -1.10
N VAL A 126 1.31 0.31 -1.63
CA VAL A 126 0.04 1.04 -1.82
C VAL A 126 -0.59 1.47 -0.49
N MET A 127 -0.52 0.63 0.55
CA MET A 127 -0.99 0.99 1.89
C MET A 127 -0.12 2.10 2.52
N ARG A 128 1.21 1.99 2.36
CA ARG A 128 2.17 2.99 2.85
C ARG A 128 1.94 4.37 2.23
N ASP A 129 1.71 4.43 0.92
CA ASP A 129 1.45 5.67 0.18
C ASP A 129 0.13 6.35 0.62
N ARG A 130 -0.88 5.57 1.05
CA ARG A 130 -2.14 6.10 1.60
C ARG A 130 -1.99 6.69 2.99
N ILE A 131 -1.20 6.07 3.86
CA ILE A 131 -0.92 6.58 5.20
C ILE A 131 -0.10 7.87 5.11
N ALA A 132 0.89 7.93 4.22
CA ALA A 132 1.79 9.07 4.06
C ALA A 132 1.14 10.36 3.50
N THR A 133 -0.09 10.29 2.96
CA THR A 133 -0.76 11.44 2.31
C THR A 133 -2.01 11.92 3.05
N ALA A 134 -2.30 11.35 4.22
CA ALA A 134 -3.42 11.71 5.06
C ALA A 134 -3.22 13.07 5.78
N PRO A 135 -4.24 13.94 5.88
CA PRO A 135 -4.17 15.09 6.79
C PRO A 135 -4.07 14.62 8.26
N PRO A 136 -3.48 15.44 9.16
CA PRO A 136 -3.37 15.09 10.58
C PRO A 136 -4.75 14.77 11.17
N PRO A 137 -4.86 13.77 12.04
CA PRO A 137 -6.15 13.39 12.63
C PRO A 137 -6.68 14.51 13.53
N ASP A 138 -7.98 14.80 13.41
CA ASP A 138 -8.69 15.63 14.38
C ASP A 138 -8.92 14.79 15.63
N ILE A 139 -8.54 15.32 16.80
CA ILE A 139 -8.76 14.70 18.11
C ILE A 139 -9.80 15.51 18.86
N ALA A 140 -10.91 14.88 19.21
CA ALA A 140 -11.92 15.43 20.09
C ALA A 140 -11.59 15.00 21.53
N MET A 141 -11.14 15.95 22.35
CA MET A 141 -10.85 15.72 23.76
C MET A 141 -12.17 15.74 24.53
N LEU A 142 -12.75 14.57 24.75
CA LEU A 142 -13.94 14.41 25.59
C LEU A 142 -13.47 14.03 26.98
N GLY A 143 -13.76 14.88 27.97
CA GLY A 143 -13.35 14.63 29.36
C GLY A 143 -11.85 14.86 29.62
N ASP A 144 -11.49 14.68 30.90
CA ASP A 144 -10.13 14.89 31.40
C ASP A 144 -9.29 13.60 31.36
N ASP A 145 -9.92 12.45 31.09
CA ASP A 145 -9.27 11.16 30.91
C ASP A 145 -8.88 10.98 29.43
N PRO A 146 -7.59 10.80 29.10
CA PRO A 146 -7.13 10.58 27.73
C PRO A 146 -7.73 9.35 27.04
N GLU A 147 -8.27 8.37 27.79
CA GLU A 147 -8.95 7.22 27.19
C GLU A 147 -10.32 7.56 26.60
N ASP A 148 -10.92 8.68 27.02
CA ASP A 148 -12.21 9.14 26.50
C ASP A 148 -12.06 9.96 25.19
N TRP A 149 -10.82 10.22 24.76
CA TRP A 149 -10.56 11.05 23.58
C TRP A 149 -10.76 10.26 22.29
N GLU A 150 -11.55 10.82 21.38
CA GLU A 150 -11.81 10.19 20.08
C GLU A 150 -11.01 10.86 18.96
N SER A 151 -10.52 10.04 18.03
CA SER A 151 -9.81 10.48 16.81
C SER A 151 -10.56 10.00 15.58
N ASN A 152 -10.53 10.79 14.50
CA ASN A 152 -11.11 10.40 13.21
C ASN A 152 -10.40 9.21 12.50
N GLY A 153 -9.45 8.55 13.15
CA GLY A 153 -8.97 7.22 12.78
C GLY A 153 -7.80 7.18 11.78
N MET A 154 -7.03 8.27 11.64
CA MET A 154 -5.78 8.28 10.87
C MET A 154 -4.56 8.09 11.80
N PRO A 155 -3.52 7.34 11.40
CA PRO A 155 -2.35 7.12 12.24
C PRO A 155 -1.57 8.43 12.45
N ILE A 156 -1.10 8.62 13.68
CA ILE A 156 -0.23 9.72 14.08
C ILE A 156 1.04 9.68 13.22
N ASP A 157 1.44 10.82 12.65
CA ASP A 157 2.66 11.01 11.84
C ASP A 157 3.91 10.51 12.61
N GLU A 158 4.34 9.28 12.30
CA GLU A 158 5.33 8.52 13.08
C GLU A 158 6.72 9.18 13.09
N ASP A 159 7.03 10.02 12.08
CA ASP A 159 8.28 10.79 11.99
C ASP A 159 8.44 11.85 13.11
N LYS A 160 7.36 12.09 13.86
CA LYS A 160 7.34 13.01 15.02
C LYS A 160 7.23 12.27 16.35
N ILE A 161 6.99 10.96 16.33
CA ILE A 161 6.88 10.15 17.55
C ILE A 161 8.29 10.00 18.14
N GLY A 162 8.44 10.40 19.41
CA GLY A 162 9.73 10.38 20.12
C GLY A 162 10.52 11.69 20.07
N LYS A 163 10.09 12.68 19.28
CA LYS A 163 10.67 14.03 19.31
C LYS A 163 10.09 14.83 20.48
N MET A 164 10.95 15.29 21.37
CA MET A 164 10.56 16.15 22.47
C MET A 164 10.39 17.58 21.96
N TYR A 165 9.23 18.18 22.16
CA TYR A 165 8.97 19.57 21.78
C TYR A 165 8.75 20.42 23.02
N GLN A 166 9.38 21.59 23.05
CA GLN A 166 9.05 22.64 24.00
C GLN A 166 7.91 23.48 23.42
N VAL A 167 6.81 23.58 24.18
CA VAL A 167 5.61 24.34 23.79
C VAL A 167 5.49 25.61 24.63
N GLU A 168 5.35 26.75 23.97
CA GLU A 168 5.15 28.07 24.60
C GLU A 168 3.77 28.61 24.19
N VAL A 169 2.91 28.90 25.16
CA VAL A 169 1.56 29.45 24.94
C VAL A 169 1.58 30.97 25.11
N LEU A 170 1.27 31.70 24.05
CA LEU A 170 1.19 33.15 24.02
C LEU A 170 -0.23 33.64 24.35
N GLU A 171 -0.33 34.93 24.69
CA GLU A 171 -1.58 35.62 24.95
C GLU A 171 -2.53 35.55 23.74
N GLY A 172 -3.80 35.27 23.97
CA GLY A 172 -4.79 35.04 22.91
C GLY A 172 -4.79 33.62 22.31
N GLY A 173 -4.12 32.65 22.96
CA GLY A 173 -4.26 31.22 22.65
C GLY A 173 -3.39 30.72 21.47
N LYS A 174 -2.37 31.49 21.07
CA LYS A 174 -1.40 31.05 20.05
C LYS A 174 -0.27 30.24 20.68
N THR A 175 0.17 29.17 20.02
CA THR A 175 1.26 28.31 20.52
C THR A 175 2.47 28.26 19.57
N ILE A 176 3.68 28.22 20.14
CA ILE A 176 4.95 28.03 19.44
C ILE A 176 5.57 26.70 19.89
N TRP A 177 6.05 25.91 18.92
CA TRP A 177 6.67 24.59 19.13
C TRP A 177 8.16 24.63 18.73
N ARG A 178 9.07 24.13 19.58
CA ARG A 178 10.51 24.00 19.28
C ARG A 178 11.01 22.58 19.57
N GLU A 179 11.70 21.93 18.62
CA GLU A 179 12.24 20.57 18.76
C GLU A 179 13.47 20.53 19.67
N VAL A 180 13.55 19.56 20.58
CA VAL A 180 14.66 19.32 21.52
C VAL A 180 15.49 18.14 21.01
N VAL A 181 16.76 18.38 20.65
CA VAL A 181 17.71 17.35 20.17
C VAL A 181 18.49 16.75 21.34
N GLY A 182 18.49 15.41 21.51
CA GLY A 182 19.16 14.74 22.64
C GLY A 182 20.03 13.50 22.29
N THR A 183 21.30 13.55 22.72
CA THR A 183 22.25 12.51 23.24
C THR A 183 22.85 11.39 22.31
N PRO A 184 24.10 10.90 22.61
CA PRO A 184 25.00 10.18 21.69
C PRO A 184 24.64 8.70 21.42
N PRO A 185 25.21 8.07 20.37
CA PRO A 185 24.74 6.77 19.86
C PRO A 185 24.90 5.63 20.87
N GLN A 186 23.79 4.95 21.17
CA GLN A 186 23.78 3.64 21.80
C GLN A 186 24.52 2.62 20.91
N LYS A 187 25.26 1.68 21.53
CA LYS A 187 25.86 0.53 20.83
C LYS A 187 24.76 -0.24 20.08
N ARG A 188 25.02 -0.71 18.87
CA ARG A 188 24.02 -1.34 17.98
C ARG A 188 24.26 -2.80 17.63
N GLY A 189 25.47 -3.31 17.90
CA GLY A 189 25.88 -4.66 17.53
C GLY A 189 26.31 -4.78 16.06
N GLU A 190 27.15 -5.78 15.75
CA GLU A 190 27.61 -6.07 14.38
C GLU A 190 27.18 -7.46 13.87
N ARG A 191 26.96 -8.41 14.78
CA ARG A 191 26.51 -9.77 14.48
C ARG A 191 25.18 -10.05 15.15
N PHE A 192 24.29 -10.75 14.45
CA PHE A 192 22.92 -10.98 14.92
C PHE A 192 22.61 -12.45 14.99
N TYR A 193 21.93 -12.84 16.06
CA TYR A 193 21.57 -14.21 16.37
C TYR A 193 20.09 -14.27 16.71
N LEU A 194 19.41 -15.28 16.19
CA LEU A 194 18.03 -15.56 16.49
C LEU A 194 17.95 -16.48 17.71
N SER A 195 17.18 -16.06 18.72
CA SER A 195 16.93 -16.84 19.94
C SER A 195 15.44 -16.95 20.20
N GLY A 196 14.95 -18.15 20.50
CA GLY A 196 13.52 -18.38 20.64
C GLY A 196 13.12 -19.76 21.19
N SER A 197 11.83 -20.01 21.31
CA SER A 197 11.30 -21.27 21.86
C SER A 197 11.73 -22.51 21.04
N PHE A 198 11.89 -22.37 19.72
CA PHE A 198 12.27 -23.46 18.80
C PHE A 198 13.74 -23.93 18.96
N ASN A 199 14.61 -23.10 19.55
CA ASN A 199 16.00 -23.46 19.82
C ASN A 199 16.35 -23.43 21.32
N ALA A 200 15.32 -23.55 22.18
CA ALA A 200 15.44 -23.49 23.64
C ALA A 200 16.18 -22.23 24.14
N TRP A 201 15.91 -21.08 23.49
CA TRP A 201 16.55 -19.79 23.74
C TRP A 201 18.08 -19.78 23.52
N GLY A 202 18.57 -20.67 22.64
CA GLY A 202 19.94 -20.66 22.14
C GLY A 202 20.18 -19.55 21.12
N MET A 203 21.44 -19.28 20.78
CA MET A 203 21.81 -18.25 19.80
C MET A 203 22.15 -18.89 18.45
N GLU A 204 21.22 -18.82 17.51
CA GLU A 204 21.42 -19.29 16.13
C GLU A 204 21.85 -18.13 15.22
N PRO A 205 23.01 -18.19 14.54
CA PRO A 205 23.50 -17.06 13.75
C PRO A 205 22.57 -16.72 12.58
N MET A 206 22.32 -15.42 12.37
CA MET A 206 21.59 -14.93 11.21
C MET A 206 22.56 -14.63 10.05
N GLU A 207 22.24 -15.16 8.86
CA GLU A 207 23.03 -14.96 7.64
C GLU A 207 22.80 -13.56 7.07
N ALA A 208 23.88 -12.84 6.76
CA ALA A 208 23.77 -11.56 6.06
C ALA A 208 23.28 -11.77 4.61
N ASP A 209 22.33 -10.96 4.17
CA ASP A 209 21.85 -10.97 2.80
C ASP A 209 22.91 -10.39 1.86
N LEU A 210 23.14 -11.06 0.72
CA LEU A 210 24.17 -10.68 -0.24
C LEU A 210 23.77 -9.47 -1.10
N ASP A 211 22.47 -9.23 -1.27
CA ASP A 211 21.94 -8.20 -2.16
C ASP A 211 21.47 -6.95 -1.39
N ILE A 212 21.06 -7.12 -0.13
CA ILE A 212 20.53 -6.04 0.71
C ILE A 212 21.48 -5.77 1.89
N PRO A 213 22.24 -4.65 1.86
CA PRO A 213 23.11 -4.29 2.97
C PRO A 213 22.36 -4.17 4.29
N ASN A 214 22.99 -4.65 5.37
CA ASN A 214 22.46 -4.64 6.74
C ASN A 214 21.19 -5.47 6.99
N LEU A 215 20.79 -6.31 6.03
CA LEU A 215 19.74 -7.30 6.24
C LEU A 215 20.37 -8.62 6.66
N HIS A 216 19.83 -9.23 7.71
CA HIS A 216 20.23 -10.53 8.23
C HIS A 216 19.00 -11.45 8.29
N ALA A 217 19.16 -12.74 8.05
CA ALA A 217 18.05 -13.67 8.05
C ALA A 217 18.38 -15.03 8.67
N ALA A 218 17.36 -15.68 9.24
CA ALA A 218 17.40 -17.06 9.72
C ALA A 218 16.04 -17.74 9.48
N GLU A 219 16.02 -19.05 9.35
CA GLU A 219 14.77 -19.82 9.17
C GLU A 219 14.28 -20.41 10.49
N VAL A 220 12.97 -20.40 10.69
CA VAL A 220 12.28 -20.99 11.83
C VAL A 220 11.22 -21.95 11.32
N THR A 221 11.13 -23.13 11.95
CA THR A 221 10.03 -24.08 11.72
C THR A 221 9.12 -24.09 12.93
N VAL A 222 7.83 -23.84 12.71
CA VAL A 222 6.84 -23.80 13.80
C VAL A 222 6.58 -25.19 14.33
N GLY A 223 6.76 -25.39 15.63
CA GLY A 223 6.57 -26.66 16.31
C GLY A 223 5.09 -27.07 16.47
N ASN A 224 4.88 -28.17 17.19
CA ASN A 224 3.57 -28.82 17.32
C ASN A 224 2.51 -27.97 18.05
N MET A 225 2.93 -26.98 18.84
CA MET A 225 2.01 -26.08 19.55
C MET A 225 1.43 -24.98 18.64
N GLY A 226 1.94 -24.84 17.41
CA GLY A 226 1.46 -23.83 16.45
C GLY A 226 1.85 -22.39 16.82
N GLU A 227 2.79 -22.24 17.75
CA GLU A 227 3.28 -20.98 18.29
C GLU A 227 4.78 -21.07 18.51
N GLU A 228 5.54 -20.04 18.10
CA GLU A 228 6.96 -19.88 18.43
C GLU A 228 7.27 -18.44 18.84
N LEU A 229 8.05 -18.28 19.90
CA LEU A 229 8.51 -16.99 20.42
C LEU A 229 9.98 -16.75 20.01
N PHE A 230 10.36 -15.49 19.78
CA PHE A 230 11.76 -15.14 19.49
C PHE A 230 12.13 -13.68 19.75
N TYR A 231 13.44 -13.41 19.90
CA TYR A 231 14.08 -12.09 19.84
C TYR A 231 15.44 -12.17 19.13
N ILE A 232 16.09 -11.02 18.89
CA ILE A 232 17.40 -10.94 18.22
C ILE A 232 18.48 -10.55 19.22
N VAL A 233 19.50 -11.39 19.39
CA VAL A 233 20.67 -11.11 20.22
C VAL A 233 21.80 -10.54 19.36
N CYS A 234 22.51 -9.54 19.88
CA CYS A 234 23.66 -8.92 19.23
C CYS A 234 24.98 -9.46 19.81
N ASP A 235 25.97 -9.70 18.95
CA ASP A 235 27.36 -10.00 19.31
C ASP A 235 27.56 -11.13 20.35
N GLU A 236 26.63 -12.10 20.42
CA GLU A 236 26.59 -13.16 21.44
C GLU A 236 26.51 -12.63 22.89
N ASP A 237 26.12 -11.36 23.07
CA ASP A 237 25.92 -10.74 24.39
C ASP A 237 24.44 -10.82 24.77
N PRO A 238 24.06 -11.63 25.79
CA PRO A 238 22.68 -11.75 26.23
C PRO A 238 22.08 -10.45 26.79
N ASN A 239 22.90 -9.42 27.05
CA ASN A 239 22.45 -8.10 27.49
C ASN A 239 22.28 -7.11 26.32
N MET A 240 22.45 -7.55 25.07
CA MET A 240 22.28 -6.73 23.88
C MET A 240 21.22 -7.34 22.97
N VAL A 241 19.95 -7.13 23.30
CA VAL A 241 18.83 -7.78 22.61
C VAL A 241 17.91 -6.75 21.99
N TYR A 242 17.50 -7.00 20.75
CA TYR A 242 16.37 -6.34 20.10
C TYR A 242 15.11 -7.18 20.28
N PHE A 243 14.06 -6.54 20.80
CA PHE A 243 12.79 -7.18 21.15
C PHE A 243 11.62 -6.23 20.89
N PRO A 244 10.37 -6.74 20.79
CA PRO A 244 9.20 -5.88 20.68
C PRO A 244 8.90 -5.20 22.01
N THR A 245 8.43 -3.95 21.97
CA THR A 245 7.92 -3.23 23.16
C THR A 245 6.63 -3.82 23.75
N GLN A 246 6.08 -4.88 23.17
CA GLN A 246 4.90 -5.60 23.66
C GLN A 246 5.22 -7.09 23.85
N PRO A 247 4.74 -7.72 24.92
CA PRO A 247 4.96 -9.14 25.17
C PRO A 247 4.26 -10.01 24.12
N ARG A 248 4.86 -11.16 23.79
CA ARG A 248 4.32 -12.17 22.85
C ARG A 248 3.73 -11.57 21.57
N CYS A 249 4.49 -10.66 20.95
CA CYS A 249 3.99 -9.79 19.89
C CYS A 249 3.93 -10.49 18.52
N ASN A 250 2.74 -10.75 18.01
CA ASN A 250 2.54 -11.28 16.65
C ASN A 250 2.45 -10.20 15.55
N ARG A 251 2.75 -8.93 15.89
CA ARG A 251 2.65 -7.77 15.00
C ARG A 251 4.04 -7.27 14.60
N LYS A 252 4.24 -7.05 13.30
CA LYS A 252 5.51 -6.57 12.72
C LYS A 252 5.72 -5.06 12.81
N THR A 253 4.71 -4.33 13.27
CA THR A 253 4.69 -2.85 13.30
C THR A 253 4.87 -2.28 14.71
N VAL A 254 5.08 -3.14 15.72
CA VAL A 254 5.29 -2.68 17.09
C VAL A 254 6.71 -2.11 17.19
N PRO A 255 6.91 -0.98 17.90
CA PRO A 255 8.24 -0.41 18.10
C PRO A 255 9.21 -1.45 18.67
N ILE A 256 10.42 -1.45 18.11
CA ILE A 256 11.51 -2.34 18.51
C ILE A 256 12.34 -1.61 19.57
N ALA A 257 12.50 -2.23 20.73
CA ALA A 257 13.37 -1.77 21.80
C ALA A 257 14.78 -2.38 21.64
N GLY A 258 15.75 -1.78 22.32
CA GLY A 258 17.12 -2.25 22.36
C GLY A 258 18.10 -1.64 21.32
N PRO A 259 19.35 -2.13 21.31
CA PRO A 259 19.78 -3.33 22.02
C PRO A 259 20.05 -3.02 23.49
N GLU A 260 19.36 -3.73 24.37
CA GLU A 260 19.48 -3.58 25.82
C GLU A 260 19.19 -4.92 26.53
N ASP A 261 19.43 -4.95 27.85
CA ASP A 261 19.13 -6.12 28.67
C ASP A 261 17.63 -6.24 28.87
N VAL A 262 17.09 -7.38 28.48
CA VAL A 262 15.65 -7.68 28.53
C VAL A 262 15.19 -8.00 29.96
N GLY A 263 16.11 -8.36 30.87
CA GLY A 263 15.88 -8.51 32.30
C GLY A 263 14.50 -9.04 32.71
N GLY A 264 14.27 -10.36 32.65
CA GLY A 264 12.96 -10.94 32.99
C GLY A 264 12.70 -12.28 32.32
N ASP A 265 11.44 -12.66 32.20
CA ASP A 265 11.01 -13.82 31.42
C ASP A 265 11.15 -13.52 29.92
N PRO A 266 11.92 -14.30 29.15
CA PRO A 266 12.03 -14.20 27.69
C PRO A 266 10.68 -14.09 26.96
N GLU A 267 9.62 -14.70 27.50
CA GLU A 267 8.28 -14.66 26.90
C GLU A 267 7.68 -13.25 26.86
N ASP A 268 8.01 -12.40 27.85
CA ASP A 268 7.45 -11.06 27.99
C ASP A 268 8.08 -10.04 27.04
N SER A 269 9.10 -10.45 26.28
CA SER A 269 9.85 -9.57 25.37
C SER A 269 10.24 -10.32 24.11
N SER A 270 9.25 -10.99 23.51
CA SER A 270 9.44 -11.78 22.30
C SER A 270 8.38 -11.51 21.26
N TRP A 271 8.78 -11.55 19.99
CA TRP A 271 7.85 -11.70 18.88
C TRP A 271 7.24 -13.10 18.90
N CYS A 272 6.05 -13.25 18.33
CA CYS A 272 5.30 -14.50 18.30
C CYS A 272 4.89 -14.86 16.86
N ILE A 273 5.28 -16.04 16.40
CA ILE A 273 4.86 -16.64 15.13
C ILE A 273 3.76 -17.67 15.42
N MET A 274 2.52 -17.31 15.09
CA MET A 274 1.37 -18.22 15.12
C MET A 274 1.13 -18.82 13.73
N ALA A 275 1.28 -20.14 13.58
CA ALA A 275 1.06 -20.82 12.30
C ALA A 275 0.71 -22.30 12.47
N GLN A 276 0.37 -22.97 11.36
CA GLN A 276 0.19 -24.43 11.37
C GLN A 276 1.54 -25.13 11.69
N PRO A 277 1.55 -26.17 12.54
CA PRO A 277 2.74 -26.97 12.79
C PRO A 277 3.44 -27.41 11.51
N GLY A 278 4.77 -27.34 11.50
CA GLY A 278 5.61 -27.63 10.34
C GLY A 278 5.75 -26.48 9.34
N SER A 279 5.03 -25.37 9.51
CA SER A 279 5.20 -24.19 8.65
C SER A 279 6.59 -23.56 8.85
N ARG A 280 7.30 -23.29 7.74
CA ARG A 280 8.59 -22.60 7.75
C ARG A 280 8.45 -21.11 7.53
N TYR A 281 9.21 -20.32 8.28
CA TYR A 281 9.28 -18.87 8.19
C TYR A 281 10.73 -18.41 8.10
N ARG A 282 11.02 -17.45 7.21
CA ARG A 282 12.28 -16.71 7.19
C ARG A 282 12.12 -15.45 8.04
N VAL A 283 12.83 -15.38 9.15
CA VAL A 283 12.97 -14.17 9.98
C VAL A 283 14.04 -13.29 9.34
N GLU A 284 13.75 -12.01 9.20
CA GLU A 284 14.58 -10.97 8.59
C GLU A 284 14.75 -9.84 9.61
N PHE A 285 15.99 -9.47 9.90
CA PHE A 285 16.37 -8.36 10.76
C PHE A 285 17.17 -7.35 9.95
N TYR A 286 16.71 -6.11 9.89
CA TYR A 286 17.39 -5.01 9.20
C TYR A 286 17.79 -3.94 10.19
N LEU A 287 19.06 -3.53 10.15
CA LEU A 287 19.61 -2.52 11.05
C LEU A 287 20.42 -1.47 10.29
N ALA A 288 19.86 -0.27 10.11
CA ALA A 288 20.56 0.89 9.55
C ALA A 288 20.83 1.95 10.63
N GLU A 289 21.54 3.03 10.28
CA GLU A 289 21.85 4.13 11.21
C GLU A 289 20.62 4.76 11.88
N THR A 290 19.48 4.81 11.18
CA THR A 290 18.26 5.47 11.67
C THR A 290 17.05 4.56 11.80
N SER A 291 17.15 3.30 11.37
CA SER A 291 16.01 2.38 11.36
C SER A 291 16.37 0.96 11.75
N VAL A 292 15.45 0.33 12.46
CA VAL A 292 15.48 -1.09 12.84
C VAL A 292 14.17 -1.71 12.40
N SER A 293 14.20 -2.88 11.77
CA SER A 293 12.98 -3.61 11.45
C SER A 293 13.17 -5.12 11.55
N VAL A 294 12.14 -5.80 12.06
CA VAL A 294 12.05 -7.26 12.10
C VAL A 294 10.84 -7.71 11.30
N MET A 295 11.04 -8.66 10.41
CA MET A 295 9.98 -9.31 9.64
C MET A 295 10.12 -10.83 9.72
N TRP A 296 9.02 -11.56 9.54
CA TRP A 296 9.05 -13.01 9.37
C TRP A 296 8.08 -13.43 8.27
N ILE A 297 8.58 -14.08 7.22
CA ILE A 297 7.83 -14.36 6.00
C ILE A 297 7.68 -15.87 5.86
N ARG A 298 6.47 -16.37 5.64
CA ARG A 298 6.25 -17.81 5.41
C ARG A 298 6.99 -18.24 4.14
N CYS A 299 7.88 -19.22 4.26
CA CYS A 299 8.57 -19.80 3.11
C CYS A 299 7.55 -20.55 2.24
N ARG A 300 7.62 -20.37 0.92
CA ARG A 300 6.78 -21.14 0.00
C ARG A 300 7.26 -22.59 0.00
N GLU A 301 6.33 -23.54 0.15
CA GLU A 301 6.65 -24.93 -0.13
C GLU A 301 7.05 -25.03 -1.61
N ALA A 302 8.19 -25.66 -1.87
CA ALA A 302 8.53 -26.04 -3.22
C ALA A 302 7.40 -26.95 -3.72
N ILE A 303 6.75 -26.57 -4.81
CA ILE A 303 5.81 -27.46 -5.49
C ILE A 303 6.67 -28.65 -5.91
N SER A 304 6.48 -29.80 -5.25
CA SER A 304 7.11 -31.04 -5.68
C SER A 304 6.65 -31.29 -7.12
N SER A 305 7.60 -31.20 -8.05
CA SER A 305 7.44 -31.56 -9.46
C SER A 305 7.05 -33.02 -9.62
#